data_AF-I0QL31-F1
#
_entry.id   AF-I0QL31-F1
#
_cell.length_a   1.000
_cell.length_b   1.000
_cell.length_c   1.000
_cell.angle_alpha   90.00
_cell.angle_beta   90.00
_cell.angle_gamma   90.00
#
_symmetry.space_group_name_H-M   'P 1'
#
loop_
_entity.id
_entity.type
_entity.pdbx_description
1 polymer ?
#
loop_
_entity_poly.entity_id
_entity_poly.type
_entity_poly.pdbx_seq_one_letter_code
_entity_poly.pdbx_strand_id
1 'polypeptide(L)'
;MSKYNTGNSLGSTAAKDLYDNAQNFDHLSVDQVNENWNDRLSKSRKTWFGMEQDHARQLISQENRFQDFLLDSGYEFLGLYVNGPLTFTARNQFTLFDNQYYRLNKNTAVGFKTTGIDAASFTNDVTHFVLMDGDTIRQDLASTTLDDMGDAMVGVLQPFTGAVARTQHDKNQDLTSFADYGGSRSAFDPYTIDDAARATAAAQKTPYAGMNQFVVPHAGLKVWKFL
;
A
#
# COMPACT_ATOMS: atom_id res chain seq x y z
N MET A 1 -2.65 -55.28 -18.42
CA MET A 1 -1.83 -56.19 -17.60
C MET A 1 -1.17 -57.19 -18.54
N SER A 2 0.09 -57.55 -18.28
CA SER A 2 0.82 -58.51 -19.11
C SER A 2 0.17 -59.90 -19.12
N LYS A 3 0.40 -60.67 -20.19
CA LYS A 3 -0.32 -61.91 -20.48
C LYS A 3 -0.06 -63.02 -19.47
N TYR A 4 1.18 -63.18 -18.99
CA TYR A 4 1.56 -64.28 -18.11
C TYR A 4 1.65 -63.89 -16.63
N ASN A 5 1.91 -62.60 -16.35
CA ASN A 5 1.96 -61.99 -15.01
C ASN A 5 2.67 -62.88 -13.99
N THR A 6 3.88 -63.31 -14.35
CA THR A 6 4.58 -64.42 -13.67
C THR A 6 5.05 -64.08 -12.27
N GLY A 7 5.18 -62.80 -11.91
CA GLY A 7 5.64 -62.36 -10.58
C GLY A 7 7.11 -62.66 -10.27
N ASN A 8 7.87 -63.20 -11.23
CA ASN A 8 9.29 -63.49 -11.06
C ASN A 8 10.10 -62.20 -10.88
N SER A 9 11.15 -62.27 -10.06
CA SER A 9 12.00 -61.13 -9.74
C SER A 9 12.64 -60.48 -10.98
N LEU A 10 13.06 -59.22 -10.83
CA LEU A 10 13.83 -58.51 -11.86
C LEU A 10 15.08 -59.31 -12.26
N GLY A 11 15.41 -59.26 -13.56
CA GLY A 11 16.53 -60.02 -14.12
C GLY A 11 16.21 -61.48 -14.50
N SER A 12 15.00 -61.98 -14.24
CA SER A 12 14.60 -63.31 -14.72
C SER A 12 14.64 -63.42 -16.25
N THR A 13 15.24 -64.52 -16.72
CA THR A 13 15.41 -64.86 -18.15
C THR A 13 14.39 -65.89 -18.63
N ALA A 14 13.37 -66.22 -17.82
CA ALA A 14 12.32 -67.15 -18.22
C ALA A 14 11.58 -66.62 -19.46
N ALA A 15 11.25 -67.50 -20.40
CA ALA A 15 10.65 -67.10 -21.68
C ALA A 15 9.35 -66.28 -21.53
N LYS A 16 8.50 -66.63 -20.55
CA LYS A 16 7.27 -65.89 -20.22
C LYS A 16 7.56 -64.47 -19.74
N ASP A 17 8.66 -64.27 -19.01
CA ASP A 17 9.04 -62.98 -18.44
C ASP A 17 9.59 -62.06 -19.52
N LEU A 18 10.33 -62.62 -20.48
CA LEU A 18 10.81 -61.90 -21.66
C LEU A 18 9.65 -61.46 -22.55
N TYR A 19 8.64 -62.31 -22.74
CA TYR A 19 7.43 -61.95 -23.47
C TYR A 19 6.67 -60.80 -22.78
N ASP A 20 6.43 -60.92 -21.47
CA ASP A 20 5.75 -59.89 -20.69
C ASP A 20 6.54 -58.57 -20.66
N ASN A 21 7.87 -58.62 -20.65
CA ASN A 21 8.72 -57.43 -20.78
C ASN A 21 8.50 -56.72 -22.12
N ALA A 22 8.48 -57.47 -23.23
CA ALA A 22 8.22 -56.92 -24.56
C ALA A 22 6.82 -56.29 -24.63
N GLN A 23 5.80 -56.98 -24.09
CA GLN A 23 4.44 -56.45 -24.03
C GLN A 23 4.34 -55.18 -23.17
N ASN A 24 5.04 -55.14 -22.02
CA ASN A 24 5.08 -53.94 -21.20
C ASN A 24 5.77 -52.78 -21.91
N PHE A 25 6.83 -53.03 -22.68
CA PHE A 25 7.50 -51.97 -23.44
C PHE A 25 6.56 -51.36 -24.49
N ASP A 26 5.81 -52.20 -25.21
CA ASP A 26 4.82 -51.79 -26.19
C ASP A 26 3.72 -50.93 -25.55
N HIS A 27 3.12 -51.40 -24.45
CA HIS A 27 2.08 -50.63 -23.76
C HIS A 27 2.61 -49.37 -23.04
N LEU A 28 3.79 -49.42 -22.43
CA LEU A 28 4.29 -48.27 -21.66
C LEU A 28 4.83 -47.16 -22.56
N SER A 29 5.31 -47.49 -23.76
CA SER A 29 5.99 -46.51 -24.63
C SER A 29 5.17 -46.12 -25.87
N VAL A 30 4.34 -47.03 -26.39
CA VAL A 30 3.67 -46.86 -27.69
C VAL A 30 2.15 -46.72 -27.55
N ASP A 31 1.54 -47.17 -26.45
CA ASP A 31 0.11 -47.02 -26.21
C ASP A 31 -0.27 -45.53 -26.13
N GLN A 32 -1.19 -45.11 -26.99
CA GLN A 32 -1.68 -43.74 -27.12
C GLN A 32 -3.09 -43.55 -26.54
N VAL A 33 -3.61 -44.55 -25.83
CA VAL A 33 -4.99 -44.55 -25.33
C VAL A 33 -5.04 -44.74 -23.83
N ASN A 34 -4.25 -45.69 -23.30
CA ASN A 34 -4.26 -46.00 -21.89
C ASN A 34 -3.22 -45.17 -21.14
N GLU A 35 -3.64 -44.40 -20.13
CA GLU A 35 -2.70 -43.63 -19.30
C GLU A 35 -1.87 -44.52 -18.35
N ASN A 36 -2.42 -45.68 -17.99
CA ASN A 36 -1.83 -46.60 -17.04
C ASN A 36 -1.79 -48.02 -17.60
N TRP A 37 -0.75 -48.75 -17.26
CA TRP A 37 -0.61 -50.17 -17.56
C TRP A 37 0.02 -50.92 -16.39
N ASN A 38 -0.58 -52.06 -16.03
CA ASN A 38 -0.01 -52.95 -15.02
C ASN A 38 1.16 -53.74 -15.63
N ASP A 39 2.34 -53.56 -15.06
CA ASP A 39 3.54 -54.32 -15.42
C ASP A 39 3.42 -55.81 -15.05
N ARG A 40 4.47 -56.59 -15.37
CA ARG A 40 4.52 -58.04 -15.12
C ARG A 40 4.51 -58.44 -13.64
N LEU A 41 4.70 -57.47 -12.75
CA LEU A 41 4.65 -57.64 -11.30
C LEU A 41 3.31 -57.11 -10.75
N SER A 42 2.33 -56.91 -11.63
CA SER A 42 1.03 -56.31 -11.31
C SER A 42 1.12 -54.91 -10.71
N LYS A 43 2.21 -54.16 -10.93
CA LYS A 43 2.31 -52.77 -10.49
C LYS A 43 1.82 -51.86 -11.60
N SER A 44 0.87 -50.99 -11.29
CA SER A 44 0.40 -49.95 -12.20
C SER A 44 1.52 -48.94 -12.46
N ARG A 45 1.83 -48.73 -13.73
CA ARG A 45 2.82 -47.76 -14.22
C ARG A 45 2.13 -46.80 -15.18
N LYS A 46 2.62 -45.56 -15.23
CA LYS A 46 2.19 -44.63 -16.28
C LYS A 46 2.82 -44.99 -17.61
N THR A 47 2.01 -44.95 -18.65
CA THR A 47 2.49 -44.99 -20.04
C THR A 47 3.05 -43.61 -20.41
N TRP A 48 3.76 -43.51 -21.53
CA TRP A 48 4.21 -42.23 -22.10
C TRP A 48 3.02 -41.32 -22.39
N PHE A 49 1.96 -41.86 -22.98
CA PHE A 49 0.71 -41.14 -23.16
C PHE A 49 0.14 -40.61 -21.84
N GLY A 50 0.13 -41.41 -20.77
CA GLY A 50 -0.32 -40.96 -19.45
C GLY A 50 0.54 -39.83 -18.85
N MET A 51 1.85 -39.84 -19.10
CA MET A 51 2.75 -38.75 -18.70
C MET A 51 2.52 -37.48 -19.54
N GLU A 52 2.27 -37.62 -20.85
CA GLU A 52 1.92 -36.50 -21.73
C GLU A 52 0.59 -35.85 -21.32
N GLN A 53 -0.44 -36.65 -21.00
CA GLN A 53 -1.72 -36.17 -20.50
C GLN A 53 -1.58 -35.43 -19.17
N ASP A 54 -0.79 -35.96 -18.23
CA ASP A 54 -0.48 -35.27 -16.98
C ASP A 54 0.21 -33.93 -17.21
N HIS A 55 1.20 -33.89 -18.09
CA HIS A 55 1.92 -32.68 -18.43
C HIS A 55 0.98 -31.63 -19.06
N ALA A 56 0.11 -32.04 -19.98
CA ALA A 56 -0.91 -31.17 -20.56
C ALA A 56 -1.86 -30.61 -19.49
N ARG A 57 -2.36 -31.47 -18.58
CA ARG A 57 -3.17 -31.05 -17.43
C ARG A 57 -2.43 -30.07 -16.52
N GLN A 58 -1.14 -30.30 -16.28
CA GLN A 58 -0.31 -29.41 -15.48
C GLN A 58 -0.13 -28.04 -16.14
N LEU A 59 0.08 -27.98 -17.47
CA LEU A 59 0.17 -26.72 -18.20
C LEU A 59 -1.14 -25.92 -18.14
N ILE A 60 -2.27 -26.58 -18.39
CA ILE A 60 -3.61 -25.95 -18.27
C ILE A 60 -3.83 -25.42 -16.85
N SER A 61 -3.44 -26.21 -15.84
CA SER A 61 -3.56 -25.80 -14.44
C SER A 61 -2.66 -24.60 -14.09
N GLN A 62 -1.47 -24.51 -14.67
CA GLN A 62 -0.58 -23.36 -14.51
C GLN A 62 -1.13 -22.11 -15.20
N GLU A 63 -1.63 -22.24 -16.43
CA GLU A 63 -2.27 -21.14 -17.17
C GLU A 63 -3.47 -20.59 -16.40
N ASN A 64 -4.36 -21.47 -15.91
CA ASN A 64 -5.52 -21.05 -15.12
C ASN A 64 -5.09 -20.28 -13.86
N ARG A 65 -4.12 -20.80 -13.09
CA ARG A 65 -3.61 -20.08 -11.90
C ARG A 65 -2.97 -18.73 -12.25
N PHE A 66 -2.36 -18.61 -13.42
CA PHE A 66 -1.77 -17.36 -13.88
C PHE A 66 -2.86 -16.36 -14.31
N GLN A 67 -3.90 -16.80 -15.00
CA GLN A 67 -5.06 -15.97 -15.32
C GLN A 67 -5.80 -15.53 -14.05
N ASP A 68 -5.98 -16.43 -13.07
CA ASP A 68 -6.53 -16.08 -11.75
C ASP A 68 -5.65 -15.03 -11.07
N PHE A 69 -4.33 -15.20 -11.08
CA PHE A 69 -3.40 -14.20 -10.55
C PHE A 69 -3.51 -12.85 -11.28
N LEU A 70 -3.69 -12.84 -12.61
CA LEU A 70 -3.83 -11.61 -13.38
C LEU A 70 -5.16 -10.91 -13.08
N LEU A 71 -6.26 -11.65 -13.04
CA LEU A 71 -7.57 -11.13 -12.64
C LEU A 71 -7.52 -10.61 -11.20
N ASP A 72 -6.89 -11.36 -10.30
CA ASP A 72 -6.60 -11.00 -8.91
C ASP A 72 -5.50 -9.92 -8.79
N SER A 73 -4.88 -9.47 -9.88
CA SER A 73 -3.89 -8.39 -9.88
C SER A 73 -4.45 -7.06 -10.40
N GLY A 74 -5.53 -7.09 -11.19
CA GLY A 74 -6.24 -5.89 -11.59
C GLY A 74 -7.07 -5.34 -10.44
N TYR A 75 -6.94 -4.06 -10.10
CA TYR A 75 -7.69 -3.48 -8.97
C TYR A 75 -9.21 -3.51 -9.22
N GLU A 76 -9.98 -4.07 -8.28
CA GLU A 76 -11.45 -4.16 -8.34
C GLU A 76 -12.09 -3.21 -7.32
N PHE A 77 -12.94 -2.28 -7.78
CA PHE A 77 -13.61 -1.33 -6.88
C PHE A 77 -14.88 -1.91 -6.29
N LEU A 78 -14.92 -2.09 -4.96
CA LEU A 78 -16.09 -2.60 -4.22
C LEU A 78 -17.16 -1.52 -3.97
N GLY A 79 -16.85 -0.25 -4.21
CA GLY A 79 -17.74 0.87 -3.92
C GLY A 79 -17.30 1.70 -2.71
N LEU A 80 -18.14 2.66 -2.34
CA LEU A 80 -17.93 3.50 -1.16
C LEU A 80 -18.06 2.68 0.12
N TYR A 81 -17.18 2.87 1.09
CA TYR A 81 -17.24 2.19 2.39
C TYR A 81 -18.58 2.44 3.09
N VAL A 82 -19.14 3.65 2.93
CA VAL A 82 -20.46 4.04 3.47
C VAL A 82 -21.64 3.29 2.86
N ASN A 83 -21.44 2.56 1.76
CA ASN A 83 -22.44 1.69 1.15
C ASN A 83 -22.28 0.22 1.58
N GLY A 84 -21.41 -0.05 2.56
CA GLY A 84 -21.16 -1.38 3.10
C GLY A 84 -22.35 -2.00 3.86
N PRO A 85 -22.14 -3.14 4.54
CA PRO A 85 -20.83 -3.74 4.83
C PRO A 85 -20.21 -4.40 3.59
N LEU A 86 -18.95 -4.07 3.29
CA LEU A 86 -18.21 -4.62 2.15
C LEU A 86 -17.46 -5.88 2.57
N THR A 87 -17.36 -6.86 1.67
CA THR A 87 -16.60 -8.10 1.90
C THR A 87 -15.46 -8.17 0.90
N PHE A 88 -14.22 -8.19 1.40
CA PHE A 88 -13.02 -8.30 0.59
C PHE A 88 -12.72 -9.77 0.32
N THR A 89 -13.22 -10.31 -0.78
CA THR A 89 -12.99 -11.69 -1.20
C THR A 89 -11.62 -11.90 -1.85
N ALA A 90 -11.01 -10.83 -2.36
CA ALA A 90 -9.69 -10.86 -3.00
C ALA A 90 -8.80 -9.68 -2.55
N ARG A 91 -7.50 -9.75 -2.85
CA ARG A 91 -6.48 -8.80 -2.34
C ARG A 91 -6.32 -7.54 -3.21
N ASN A 92 -6.73 -7.61 -4.47
CA ASN A 92 -6.85 -6.50 -5.41
C ASN A 92 -8.12 -5.67 -5.24
N GLN A 93 -9.01 -6.05 -4.34
CA GLN A 93 -10.22 -5.28 -4.07
C GLN A 93 -9.93 -4.04 -3.22
N PHE A 94 -10.66 -2.97 -3.49
CA PHE A 94 -10.51 -1.71 -2.78
C PHE A 94 -11.84 -0.95 -2.61
N THR A 95 -11.88 -0.07 -1.61
CA THR A 95 -13.02 0.79 -1.30
C THR A 95 -12.59 2.25 -1.22
N LEU A 96 -13.56 3.16 -1.28
CA LEU A 96 -13.36 4.61 -1.13
C LEU A 96 -14.00 5.05 0.19
N PHE A 97 -13.25 5.72 1.04
CA PHE A 97 -13.75 6.42 2.22
C PHE A 97 -13.03 7.77 2.33
N ASP A 98 -13.77 8.83 2.63
CA ASP A 98 -13.24 10.19 2.75
C ASP A 98 -12.31 10.62 1.59
N ASN A 99 -12.76 10.33 0.36
CA ASN A 99 -12.03 10.61 -0.88
C ASN A 99 -10.65 9.92 -1.01
N GLN A 100 -10.39 8.88 -0.21
CA GLN A 100 -9.16 8.10 -0.23
C GLN A 100 -9.44 6.61 -0.52
N TYR A 101 -8.60 6.01 -1.37
CA TYR A 101 -8.73 4.60 -1.73
C TYR A 101 -7.98 3.69 -0.74
N TYR A 102 -8.67 2.68 -0.23
CA TYR A 102 -8.16 1.73 0.76
C TYR A 102 -8.27 0.29 0.25
N ARG A 103 -7.21 -0.50 0.45
CA ARG A 103 -7.19 -1.95 0.20
C ARG A 103 -6.78 -2.71 1.45
N LEU A 104 -6.98 -4.03 1.48
CA LEU A 104 -6.59 -4.85 2.62
C LEU A 104 -5.07 -4.83 2.86
N ASN A 105 -4.65 -4.70 4.12
CA ASN A 105 -3.24 -4.78 4.50
C ASN A 105 -2.70 -6.22 4.42
N LYS A 106 -1.37 -6.38 4.44
CA LYS A 106 -0.73 -7.71 4.30
C LYS A 106 -1.14 -8.69 5.41
N ASN A 107 -1.37 -8.20 6.63
CA ASN A 107 -1.53 -9.01 7.83
C ASN A 107 -2.97 -9.50 8.05
N THR A 108 -3.96 -8.83 7.47
CA THR A 108 -5.37 -9.24 7.50
C THR A 108 -5.59 -10.32 6.45
N ALA A 109 -6.39 -11.35 6.71
CA ALA A 109 -6.69 -12.37 5.71
C ALA A 109 -7.81 -11.92 4.75
N VAL A 110 -7.81 -12.44 3.52
CA VAL A 110 -8.95 -12.29 2.60
C VAL A 110 -10.20 -12.96 3.21
N GLY A 111 -11.38 -12.46 2.86
CA GLY A 111 -12.65 -12.79 3.52
C GLY A 111 -13.03 -11.82 4.64
N PHE A 112 -12.25 -10.76 4.86
CA PHE A 112 -12.59 -9.70 5.82
C PHE A 112 -13.86 -8.95 5.40
N LYS A 113 -14.75 -8.70 6.37
CA LYS A 113 -15.99 -7.94 6.18
C LYS A 113 -15.95 -6.69 7.05
N THR A 114 -16.25 -5.53 6.47
CA THR A 114 -16.31 -4.27 7.23
C THR A 114 -17.37 -4.35 8.32
N THR A 115 -17.13 -3.68 9.43
CA THR A 115 -18.01 -3.73 10.60
C THR A 115 -19.20 -2.79 10.49
N GLY A 116 -19.12 -1.77 9.63
CA GLY A 116 -20.20 -0.81 9.42
C GLY A 116 -20.03 0.05 8.16
N ILE A 117 -20.62 1.25 8.21
CA ILE A 117 -20.81 2.18 7.09
C ILE A 117 -20.50 3.65 7.44
N ASP A 118 -19.91 3.92 8.61
CA ASP A 118 -19.66 5.28 9.08
C ASP A 118 -18.23 5.47 9.60
N ALA A 119 -17.90 6.69 10.03
CA ALA A 119 -16.57 7.02 10.55
C ALA A 119 -16.23 6.25 11.85
N ALA A 120 -17.24 5.90 12.66
CA ALA A 120 -17.03 5.16 13.90
C ALA A 120 -16.67 3.70 13.62
N SER A 121 -17.34 3.04 12.68
CA SER A 121 -16.95 1.71 12.21
C SER A 121 -15.61 1.74 11.48
N PHE A 122 -15.36 2.79 10.69
CA PHE A 122 -14.11 2.95 9.95
C PHE A 122 -12.89 3.05 10.87
N THR A 123 -13.01 3.68 12.05
CA THR A 123 -11.92 3.78 13.03
C THR A 123 -11.42 2.39 13.48
N ASN A 124 -12.28 1.38 13.51
CA ASN A 124 -11.89 0.00 13.80
C ASN A 124 -11.36 -0.70 12.54
N ASP A 125 -12.05 -0.56 11.42
CA ASP A 125 -11.75 -1.27 10.17
C ASP A 125 -10.46 -0.78 9.49
N VAL A 126 -10.07 0.49 9.68
CA VAL A 126 -8.86 1.06 9.08
C VAL A 126 -7.58 0.32 9.52
N THR A 127 -7.61 -0.34 10.68
CA THR A 127 -6.50 -1.20 11.16
C THR A 127 -6.26 -2.42 10.25
N HIS A 128 -7.23 -2.78 9.41
CA HIS A 128 -7.16 -3.85 8.41
C HIS A 128 -6.82 -3.35 7.01
N PHE A 129 -6.71 -2.04 6.81
CA PHE A 129 -6.48 -1.43 5.50
C PHE A 129 -5.09 -0.78 5.37
N VAL A 130 -4.72 -0.54 4.11
CA VAL A 130 -3.64 0.35 3.69
C VAL A 130 -4.17 1.27 2.60
N LEU A 131 -3.70 2.51 2.60
CA LEU A 131 -3.97 3.46 1.52
C LEU A 131 -3.34 2.95 0.22
N MET A 132 -4.08 3.08 -0.88
CA MET A 132 -3.59 2.75 -2.23
C MET A 132 -2.80 3.90 -2.84
N ASP A 133 -3.24 5.13 -2.59
CA ASP A 133 -2.52 6.32 -2.99
C ASP A 133 -1.74 6.86 -1.79
N GLY A 134 -0.41 6.89 -1.92
CA GLY A 134 0.47 7.57 -0.97
C GLY A 134 0.39 9.11 -1.06
N ASP A 135 -0.67 9.65 -1.68
CA ASP A 135 -0.85 11.08 -1.90
C ASP A 135 -1.37 11.81 -0.66
N THR A 136 -1.87 11.07 0.34
CA THR A 136 -2.34 11.65 1.60
C THR A 136 -1.23 12.40 2.32
N ILE A 137 -0.06 11.78 2.54
CA ILE A 137 1.07 12.48 3.18
C ILE A 137 1.52 13.70 2.36
N ARG A 138 1.49 13.64 1.02
CA ARG A 138 1.83 14.81 0.19
C ARG A 138 0.78 15.91 0.31
N GLN A 139 -0.49 15.55 0.30
CA GLN A 139 -1.60 16.48 0.45
C GLN A 139 -1.62 17.10 1.85
N ASP A 140 -1.38 16.29 2.88
CA ASP A 140 -1.28 16.72 4.26
C ASP A 140 -0.06 17.64 4.45
N LEU A 141 1.12 17.32 3.89
CA LEU A 141 2.29 18.21 3.90
C LEU A 141 2.08 19.50 3.08
N ALA A 142 1.28 19.46 2.02
CA ALA A 142 0.97 20.61 1.18
C ALA A 142 -0.20 21.45 1.72
N SER A 143 -0.89 20.98 2.76
CA SER A 143 -2.02 21.68 3.36
C SER A 143 -1.56 22.97 4.01
N THR A 144 -2.20 24.08 3.63
CA THR A 144 -2.00 25.42 4.22
C THR A 144 -3.27 25.93 4.89
N THR A 145 -4.25 25.05 5.11
CA THR A 145 -5.61 25.43 5.57
C THR A 145 -6.02 24.75 6.87
N LEU A 146 -5.23 23.78 7.35
CA LEU A 146 -5.48 23.04 8.59
C LEU A 146 -4.25 23.15 9.50
N ASP A 147 -4.48 23.53 10.76
CA ASP A 147 -3.41 23.83 11.73
C ASP A 147 -2.64 22.57 12.19
N ASP A 148 -3.21 21.38 12.02
CA ASP A 148 -2.62 20.09 12.39
C ASP A 148 -1.92 19.37 11.23
N MET A 149 -1.85 20.02 10.06
CA MET A 149 -1.21 19.51 8.85
C MET A 149 -0.02 20.39 8.43
N GLY A 150 0.65 20.05 7.33
CA GLY A 150 1.78 20.82 6.81
C GLY A 150 3.00 20.72 7.72
N ASP A 151 3.42 21.86 8.26
CA ASP A 151 4.57 21.94 9.16
C ASP A 151 4.29 21.34 10.55
N ALA A 152 3.02 21.18 10.96
CA ALA A 152 2.65 20.51 12.21
C ALA A 152 3.01 19.02 12.22
N MET A 153 3.13 18.41 11.03
CA MET A 153 3.52 17.00 10.88
C MET A 153 5.03 16.77 11.01
N VAL A 154 5.83 17.83 11.07
CA VAL A 154 7.29 17.76 11.12
C VAL A 154 7.76 17.95 12.56
N GLY A 155 8.20 16.86 13.19
CA GLY A 155 8.80 16.90 14.53
C GLY A 155 10.21 17.52 14.53
N VAL A 156 10.51 18.36 15.51
CA VAL A 156 11.81 19.00 15.71
C VAL A 156 12.28 18.90 17.16
N LEU A 157 13.59 18.71 17.34
CA LEU A 157 14.23 18.66 18.65
C LEU A 157 15.57 19.38 18.58
N GLN A 158 15.81 20.29 19.53
CA GLN A 158 17.07 21.00 19.61
C GLN A 158 18.19 20.09 20.15
N PRO A 159 19.44 20.23 19.67
CA PRO A 159 20.53 19.28 19.98
C PRO A 159 21.23 19.54 21.33
N PHE A 160 20.53 20.09 22.33
CA PHE A 160 21.08 20.37 23.66
C PHE A 160 20.38 19.56 24.76
N THR A 161 21.12 19.23 25.81
CA THR A 161 20.61 18.44 26.94
C THR A 161 19.42 19.12 27.60
N GLY A 162 18.33 18.37 27.79
CA GLY A 162 17.08 18.88 28.37
C GLY A 162 16.12 19.54 27.37
N ALA A 163 16.43 19.55 26.07
CA ALA A 163 15.50 19.99 25.05
C ALA A 163 14.23 19.12 25.03
N VAL A 164 13.08 19.77 24.82
CA VAL A 164 11.78 19.11 24.67
C VAL A 164 11.42 19.06 23.18
N ALA A 165 10.88 17.92 22.73
CA ALA A 165 10.42 17.76 21.35
C ALA A 165 9.20 18.65 21.08
N ARG A 166 9.16 19.27 19.90
CA ARG A 166 8.09 20.16 19.42
C ARG A 166 7.80 19.85 17.95
N THR A 167 6.78 20.49 17.37
CA THR A 167 6.57 20.50 15.91
C THR A 167 7.23 21.71 15.26
N GLN A 168 7.45 21.68 13.94
CA GLN A 168 7.90 22.84 13.18
C GLN A 168 6.86 23.97 13.26
N HIS A 169 5.57 23.64 13.29
CA HIS A 169 4.48 24.59 13.52
C HIS A 169 4.64 25.34 14.84
N ASP A 170 4.86 24.63 15.96
CA ASP A 170 5.09 25.26 17.27
C ASP A 170 6.28 26.24 17.21
N LYS A 171 7.35 25.86 16.49
CA LYS A 171 8.54 26.70 16.34
C LYS A 171 8.27 27.94 15.49
N ASN A 172 7.45 27.84 14.46
CA ASN A 172 7.06 28.97 13.62
C ASN A 172 6.17 29.96 14.38
N GLN A 173 5.32 29.48 15.29
CA GLN A 173 4.51 30.33 16.17
C GLN A 173 5.32 31.14 17.20
N ASP A 174 6.57 30.78 17.49
CA ASP A 174 7.41 31.52 18.46
C ASP A 174 7.69 32.98 18.00
N LEU A 175 7.52 33.31 16.72
CA LEU A 175 7.74 34.65 16.15
C LEU A 175 6.60 35.02 15.20
N THR A 176 5.92 36.13 15.47
CA THR A 176 4.89 36.67 14.57
C THR A 176 5.48 37.77 13.70
N SER A 177 5.25 37.72 12.40
CA SER A 177 5.76 38.69 11.43
C SER A 177 4.63 39.40 10.67
N PHE A 178 4.94 40.56 10.11
CA PHE A 178 4.04 41.29 9.22
C PHE A 178 3.66 40.48 7.96
N ALA A 179 4.54 39.59 7.50
CA ALA A 179 4.32 38.80 6.28
C ALA A 179 3.26 37.71 6.46
N ASP A 180 3.05 37.24 7.70
CA ASP A 180 2.06 36.22 8.03
C ASP A 180 0.61 36.71 7.80
N TYR A 181 0.42 38.03 7.70
CA TYR A 181 -0.86 38.69 7.44
C TYR A 181 -1.00 39.16 5.99
N GLY A 182 -0.19 38.61 5.08
CA GLY A 182 -0.21 38.98 3.65
C GLY A 182 0.50 40.29 3.32
N GLY A 183 1.19 40.87 4.31
CA GLY A 183 2.01 42.06 4.12
C GLY A 183 3.22 41.79 3.24
N SER A 184 3.39 42.57 2.16
CA SER A 184 4.59 42.48 1.32
C SER A 184 5.55 43.63 1.61
N ARG A 185 6.84 43.42 1.34
CA ARG A 185 7.86 44.47 1.47
C ARG A 185 7.59 45.71 0.61
N SER A 186 6.77 45.58 -0.42
CA SER A 186 6.49 46.62 -1.41
C SER A 186 5.14 47.32 -1.21
N ALA A 187 4.25 46.76 -0.38
CA ALA A 187 2.89 47.25 -0.14
C ALA A 187 2.62 47.27 1.37
N PHE A 188 3.32 48.17 2.07
CA PHE A 188 3.16 48.37 3.50
C PHE A 188 1.83 49.07 3.80
N ASP A 189 0.94 48.39 4.53
CA ASP A 189 -0.26 48.98 5.13
C ASP A 189 -0.08 49.06 6.66
N PRO A 190 0.25 50.24 7.20
CA PRO A 190 0.49 50.42 8.64
C PRO A 190 -0.78 50.37 9.51
N TYR A 191 -1.97 50.42 8.91
CA TYR A 191 -3.21 50.65 9.66
C TYR A 191 -4.10 49.40 9.74
N THR A 192 -4.03 48.50 8.76
CA THR A 192 -4.89 47.30 8.76
C THR A 192 -4.09 46.03 9.05
N ILE A 193 -3.02 45.79 8.28
CA ILE A 193 -2.22 44.56 8.36
C ILE A 193 -1.28 44.60 9.58
N ASP A 194 -0.59 45.74 9.81
CA ASP A 194 0.39 45.85 10.89
C ASP A 194 -0.25 45.85 12.29
N ASP A 195 -1.41 46.50 12.43
CA ASP A 195 -2.18 46.49 13.69
C ASP A 195 -2.71 45.08 14.01
N ALA A 196 -3.18 44.32 13.01
CA ALA A 196 -3.63 42.94 13.19
C ALA A 196 -2.48 42.00 13.62
N ALA A 197 -1.30 42.16 13.01
CA ALA A 197 -0.12 41.38 13.36
C ALA A 197 0.39 41.73 14.78
N ARG A 198 0.43 43.02 15.13
CA ARG A 198 0.76 43.47 16.50
C ARG A 198 -0.22 42.98 17.54
N ALA A 199 -1.52 43.03 17.26
CA ALA A 199 -2.54 42.56 18.18
C ALA A 199 -2.40 41.07 18.47
N THR A 200 -2.09 40.27 17.44
CA THR A 200 -1.88 38.82 17.62
C THR A 200 -0.60 38.51 18.36
N ALA A 201 0.51 39.17 18.03
CA ALA A 201 1.76 39.01 18.76
C ALA A 201 1.60 39.37 20.25
N ALA A 202 0.84 40.43 20.55
CA ALA A 202 0.51 40.80 21.93
C ALA A 202 -0.36 39.76 22.64
N ALA A 203 -1.36 39.19 21.94
CA ALA A 203 -2.23 38.14 22.49
C ALA A 203 -1.46 36.83 22.75
N GLN A 204 -0.61 36.42 21.81
CA GLN A 204 0.22 35.22 21.90
C GLN A 204 1.49 35.43 22.75
N LYS A 205 1.78 36.68 23.15
CA LYS A 205 2.98 37.09 23.89
C LYS A 205 4.28 36.71 23.18
N THR A 206 4.28 36.75 21.86
CA THR A 206 5.42 36.45 21.00
C THR A 206 6.13 37.75 20.60
N PRO A 207 7.45 37.72 20.33
CA PRO A 207 8.12 38.84 19.71
C PRO A 207 7.47 39.17 18.36
N TYR A 208 7.23 40.45 18.11
CA TYR A 208 6.71 40.94 16.83
C TYR A 208 7.86 41.45 15.94
N ALA A 209 8.04 40.81 14.78
CA ALA A 209 8.97 41.27 13.75
C ALA A 209 8.25 42.19 12.74
N GLY A 210 8.06 43.45 13.13
CA GLY A 210 7.48 44.49 12.26
C GLY A 210 8.45 45.04 11.20
N MET A 211 7.92 45.78 10.23
CA MET A 211 8.74 46.49 9.23
C MET A 211 9.19 47.86 9.76
N ASN A 212 10.34 47.95 10.41
CA ASN A 212 10.94 49.24 10.75
C ASN A 212 11.61 49.87 9.51
N GLN A 213 10.82 50.53 8.66
CA GLN A 213 11.39 51.43 7.63
C GLN A 213 11.00 52.88 7.96
N PHE A 214 11.94 53.66 8.51
CA PHE A 214 11.84 55.12 8.47
C PHE A 214 12.08 55.56 7.02
N VAL A 215 11.02 55.69 6.23
CA VAL A 215 11.08 56.34 4.92
C VAL A 215 10.71 57.80 5.10
N VAL A 216 11.70 58.68 5.08
CA VAL A 216 11.49 60.13 4.98
C VAL A 216 12.05 60.60 3.64
N PRO A 217 11.22 60.67 2.58
CA PRO A 217 11.69 61.23 1.31
C PRO A 217 11.93 62.73 1.50
N HIS A 218 13.18 63.17 1.31
CA HIS A 218 13.62 64.57 1.33
C HIS A 218 13.49 65.38 2.65
N ALA A 219 13.41 64.76 3.83
CA ALA A 219 13.57 65.51 5.09
C ALA A 219 14.56 64.85 6.06
N GLY A 220 15.42 65.67 6.67
CA GLY A 220 16.37 65.23 7.69
C GLY A 220 15.72 65.13 9.07
N LEU A 221 15.88 63.99 9.73
CA LEU A 221 15.42 63.77 11.10
C LEU A 221 16.35 64.50 12.09
N LYS A 222 15.90 65.60 12.70
CA LYS A 222 16.60 66.23 13.84
C LYS A 222 16.05 65.67 15.15
N VAL A 223 16.87 64.88 15.83
CA VAL A 223 16.58 64.38 17.18
C VAL A 223 17.23 65.33 18.20
N TRP A 224 16.43 65.90 19.10
CA TRP A 224 16.94 66.63 20.25
C TRP A 224 16.92 65.72 21.48
N LYS A 225 18.05 65.63 22.19
CA LYS A 225 18.10 65.05 23.53
C LYS A 225 17.75 66.15 24.53
N PHE A 226 16.63 66.00 25.22
CA PHE A 226 16.49 66.62 26.54
C PHE A 226 16.98 65.58 27.56
N LEU A 227 17.85 66.04 28.47
CA LEU A 227 18.44 65.27 29.56
C LEU A 227 17.37 64.58 30.41
#